data_AF-A0A0D2TZC3-F1
#
_entry.id   AF-A0A0D2TZC3-F1
#
_cell.length_a   1.000
_cell.length_b   1.000
_cell.length_c   1.000
_cell.angle_alpha   90.00
_cell.angle_beta   90.00
_cell.angle_gamma   90.00
#
_symmetry.space_group_name_H-M   'P 1'
#
loop_
_entity.id
_entity.type
_entity.pdbx_description
1 polymer ?
#
loop_
_entity_poly.entity_id
_entity_poly.type
_entity_poly.pdbx_seq_one_letter_code
_entity_poly.pdbx_strand_id
1 'polypeptide(L)'
;MGGLQQHHSWICLRGSHCQAIKATMMRTMMTMMMRWRCQSCNQTMSIVIFGYLLKSPFGGEWWIVSVDDLEDIIGGHVWLGSICIFGGIWHILTKPFAWARRALVWSGEAYLSYSLGALSVFGFIACCFVWFNNTAYLSEFYGPTGPEASQAQAFTFLVRDQRLGANVRFLFIPR
;
A
#
# COMPACT_ATOMS: atom_id res chain seq x y z
N MET A 1 -25.75 -9.78 -31.93
CA MET A 1 -25.94 -10.56 -30.70
C MET A 1 -24.98 -10.18 -29.55
N GLY A 2 -23.71 -9.79 -29.80
CA GLY A 2 -22.77 -9.38 -28.73
C GLY A 2 -23.08 -8.07 -27.99
N GLY A 3 -23.77 -7.11 -28.61
CA GLY A 3 -24.09 -5.81 -27.97
C GLY A 3 -25.16 -5.90 -26.87
N LEU A 4 -26.21 -6.71 -27.06
CA LEU A 4 -27.26 -6.93 -26.06
C LEU A 4 -26.75 -7.74 -24.86
N GLN A 5 -25.90 -8.74 -25.12
CA GLN A 5 -25.32 -9.55 -24.06
C GLN A 5 -24.35 -8.74 -23.19
N GLN A 6 -23.54 -7.88 -23.79
CA GLN A 6 -22.73 -6.95 -23.01
C GLN A 6 -23.59 -5.96 -22.23
N HIS A 7 -24.67 -5.41 -22.80
CA HIS A 7 -25.54 -4.47 -22.09
C HIS A 7 -26.30 -5.14 -20.92
N HIS A 8 -26.76 -6.39 -21.09
CA HIS A 8 -27.42 -7.18 -20.05
C HIS A 8 -26.44 -7.66 -18.97
N SER A 9 -25.24 -8.11 -19.35
CA SER A 9 -24.17 -8.42 -18.39
C SER A 9 -23.73 -7.18 -17.62
N TRP A 10 -23.70 -5.99 -18.23
CA TRP A 10 -23.38 -4.72 -17.57
C TRP A 10 -24.47 -4.25 -16.59
N ILE A 11 -25.74 -4.52 -16.91
CA ILE A 11 -26.88 -4.20 -16.02
C ILE A 11 -26.94 -5.21 -14.85
N CYS A 12 -26.75 -6.50 -15.10
CA CYS A 12 -26.65 -7.52 -14.05
C CYS A 12 -25.43 -7.34 -13.14
N LEU A 13 -24.24 -7.00 -13.69
CA LEU A 13 -23.04 -6.69 -12.88
C LEU A 13 -23.26 -5.47 -11.96
N ARG A 14 -24.00 -4.46 -12.42
CA ARG A 14 -24.38 -3.29 -11.60
C ARG A 14 -25.30 -3.66 -10.45
N GLY A 15 -26.16 -4.67 -10.62
CA GLY A 15 -27.16 -5.08 -9.62
C GLY A 15 -26.60 -5.95 -8.50
N SER A 16 -25.90 -7.05 -8.80
CA SER A 16 -25.60 -8.09 -7.80
C SER A 16 -24.20 -8.00 -7.17
N HIS A 17 -23.15 -7.78 -7.98
CA HIS A 17 -21.77 -7.75 -7.47
C HIS A 17 -21.31 -6.36 -7.03
N CYS A 18 -21.84 -5.31 -7.66
CA CYS A 18 -21.47 -3.93 -7.36
C CYS A 18 -22.02 -3.47 -6.01
N GLN A 19 -23.25 -3.85 -5.63
CA GLN A 19 -23.86 -3.41 -4.37
C GLN A 19 -23.29 -4.13 -3.16
N ALA A 20 -23.04 -5.45 -3.22
CA ALA A 20 -22.49 -6.20 -2.08
C ALA A 20 -21.02 -5.82 -1.78
N ILE A 21 -20.17 -5.71 -2.80
CA ILE A 21 -18.77 -5.32 -2.62
C ILE A 21 -18.65 -3.83 -2.26
N LYS A 22 -19.42 -2.93 -2.90
CA LYS A 22 -19.42 -1.50 -2.55
C LYS A 22 -20.01 -1.24 -1.16
N ALA A 23 -21.10 -1.91 -0.78
CA ALA A 23 -21.70 -1.71 0.54
C ALA A 23 -20.82 -2.28 1.66
N THR A 24 -20.14 -3.40 1.43
CA THR A 24 -19.21 -3.97 2.43
C THR A 24 -17.96 -3.10 2.57
N MET A 25 -17.38 -2.65 1.46
CA MET A 25 -16.19 -1.79 1.44
C MET A 25 -16.48 -0.37 1.96
N MET A 26 -17.63 0.21 1.61
CA MET A 26 -18.05 1.53 2.12
C MET A 26 -18.43 1.46 3.60
N ARG A 27 -19.02 0.34 4.06
CA ARG A 27 -19.30 0.10 5.49
C ARG A 27 -18.03 -0.09 6.29
N THR A 28 -17.06 -0.90 5.83
CA THR A 28 -15.78 -1.08 6.54
C THR A 28 -14.95 0.20 6.58
N MET A 29 -14.93 0.99 5.49
CA MET A 29 -14.21 2.27 5.46
C MET A 29 -14.87 3.35 6.31
N MET A 30 -16.20 3.49 6.26
CA MET A 30 -16.92 4.42 7.16
C MET A 30 -16.72 4.02 8.63
N THR A 31 -16.70 2.73 8.95
CA THR A 31 -16.40 2.29 10.33
C THR A 31 -14.95 2.53 10.74
N MET A 32 -13.97 2.45 9.82
CA MET A 32 -12.59 2.85 10.11
C MET A 32 -12.50 4.36 10.35
N MET A 33 -13.03 5.20 9.46
CA MET A 33 -13.03 6.66 9.63
C MET A 33 -13.73 7.12 10.91
N MET A 34 -14.82 6.46 11.33
CA MET A 34 -15.56 6.82 12.55
C MET A 34 -14.95 6.27 13.85
N ARG A 35 -14.03 5.29 13.78
CA ARG A 35 -13.40 4.67 14.98
C ARG A 35 -12.08 5.34 15.36
N TRP A 36 -11.40 6.03 14.43
CA TRP A 36 -10.15 6.72 14.71
C TRP A 36 -10.42 8.14 15.21
N ARG A 37 -10.45 8.25 16.54
CA ARG A 37 -10.47 9.52 17.27
C ARG A 37 -9.23 10.31 16.86
N CYS A 38 -9.48 11.44 16.21
CA CYS A 38 -8.48 12.43 15.81
C CYS A 38 -7.61 12.80 17.03
N GLN A 39 -6.38 12.29 17.06
CA GLN A 39 -5.30 12.82 17.88
C GLN A 39 -4.30 13.40 16.87
N SER A 40 -4.40 14.72 16.67
CA SER A 40 -3.46 15.56 15.91
C SER A 40 -3.42 15.32 14.39
N CYS A 41 -4.40 15.87 13.68
CA CYS A 41 -4.34 15.99 12.23
C CYS A 41 -3.68 17.32 11.84
N ASN A 42 -2.36 17.34 11.65
CA ASN A 42 -1.70 18.34 10.82
C ASN A 42 -1.62 17.78 9.39
N GLN A 43 -2.79 17.38 8.84
CA GLN A 43 -2.93 16.58 7.63
C GLN A 43 -1.86 16.93 6.60
N THR A 44 -0.90 16.02 6.44
CA THR A 44 0.23 16.23 5.53
C THR A 44 -0.30 16.56 4.14
N MET A 45 0.25 17.63 3.58
CA MET A 45 -0.14 18.18 2.29
C MET A 45 -0.09 17.09 1.22
N SER A 46 -1.09 17.00 0.33
CA SER A 46 -1.24 15.95 -0.71
C SER A 46 0.03 15.66 -1.51
N ILE A 47 0.90 16.66 -1.66
CA ILE A 47 2.19 16.57 -2.35
C ILE A 47 3.10 15.50 -1.75
N VAL A 48 3.10 15.34 -0.43
CA VAL A 48 3.94 14.36 0.28
C VAL A 48 3.44 12.94 -0.02
N ILE A 49 2.13 12.72 0.10
CA ILE A 49 1.48 11.41 -0.11
C ILE A 49 1.67 10.91 -1.56
N PHE A 50 1.45 11.77 -2.56
CA PHE A 50 1.71 11.40 -3.95
C PHE A 50 3.22 11.35 -4.27
N GLY A 51 4.05 12.05 -3.50
CA GLY A 51 5.50 11.97 -3.56
C GLY A 51 6.01 10.55 -3.28
N TYR A 52 5.44 9.85 -2.29
CA TYR A 52 5.79 8.45 -2.00
C TYR A 52 5.51 7.51 -3.19
N LEU A 53 4.45 7.76 -3.97
CA LEU A 53 4.15 6.95 -5.17
C LEU A 53 5.18 7.14 -6.29
N LEU A 54 5.86 8.29 -6.35
CA LEU A 54 6.82 8.61 -7.40
C LEU A 54 8.28 8.36 -6.98
N LYS A 55 8.52 7.93 -5.74
CA LYS A 55 9.86 7.53 -5.27
C LYS A 55 10.35 6.29 -6.02
N SER A 56 11.66 6.20 -6.20
CA SER A 56 12.27 5.05 -6.87
C SER A 56 12.17 3.79 -5.99
N PRO A 57 11.99 2.60 -6.55
CA PRO A 57 11.94 1.34 -5.81
C PRO A 57 13.33 0.79 -5.44
N PHE A 58 14.40 1.56 -5.66
CA PHE A 58 15.77 1.12 -5.44
C PHE A 58 16.27 1.54 -4.04
N GLY A 59 17.39 0.93 -3.63
CA GLY A 59 17.96 1.11 -2.30
C GLY A 59 18.19 2.58 -1.95
N GLY A 60 17.69 3.00 -0.79
CA GLY A 60 17.75 4.38 -0.29
C GLY A 60 16.41 5.11 -0.34
N GLU A 61 15.62 4.91 -1.39
CA GLU A 61 14.31 5.58 -1.57
C GLU A 61 13.12 4.68 -1.25
N TRP A 62 13.24 3.36 -1.45
CA TRP A 62 12.30 2.32 -1.01
C TRP A 62 10.80 2.54 -1.35
N TRP A 63 10.49 3.25 -2.45
CA TRP A 63 9.12 3.55 -2.92
C TRP A 63 8.14 3.86 -1.76
N ILE A 64 6.94 3.27 -1.76
CA ILE A 64 5.94 3.42 -0.71
C ILE A 64 6.28 2.65 0.59
N VAL A 65 7.30 1.79 0.57
CA VAL A 65 7.77 1.05 1.75
C VAL A 65 8.58 1.95 2.68
N SER A 66 9.01 3.12 2.20
CA SER A 66 9.78 4.12 2.96
C SER A 66 8.97 4.95 3.96
N VAL A 67 7.65 4.75 4.06
CA VAL A 67 6.79 5.56 4.95
C VAL A 67 7.21 5.36 6.40
N ASP A 68 7.58 6.46 7.04
CA ASP A 68 8.22 6.52 8.35
C ASP A 68 7.33 7.09 9.45
N ASP A 69 6.29 7.86 9.10
CA ASP A 69 5.36 8.49 10.05
C ASP A 69 3.94 7.93 10.02
N LEU A 70 3.31 7.87 11.20
CA LEU A 70 1.93 7.40 11.35
C LEU A 70 0.92 8.38 10.71
N GLU A 71 1.24 9.67 10.68
CA GLU A 71 0.42 10.70 10.05
C GLU A 71 0.29 10.47 8.54
N ASP A 72 1.36 10.08 7.86
CA ASP A 72 1.35 9.80 6.42
C ASP A 72 0.63 8.50 6.08
N ILE A 73 0.72 7.49 6.94
CA ILE A 73 -0.09 6.27 6.82
C ILE A 73 -1.58 6.64 6.91
N ILE A 74 -1.99 7.41 7.92
CA ILE A 74 -3.38 7.80 8.13
C ILE A 74 -3.86 8.71 6.99
N GLY A 75 -3.08 9.73 6.62
CA GLY A 75 -3.36 10.64 5.53
C GLY A 75 -3.54 9.92 4.20
N GLY A 76 -2.67 8.95 3.90
CA GLY A 76 -2.77 8.09 2.73
C GLY A 76 -4.08 7.30 2.66
N HIS A 77 -4.55 6.75 3.79
CA HIS A 77 -5.82 6.02 3.85
C HIS A 77 -7.05 6.93 3.66
N VAL A 78 -7.02 8.16 4.19
CA VAL A 78 -8.07 9.17 3.97
C VAL A 78 -8.16 9.54 2.49
N TRP A 79 -7.03 9.74 1.83
CA TRP A 79 -6.96 10.00 0.38
C TRP A 79 -7.45 8.80 -0.43
N LEU A 80 -7.00 7.59 -0.12
CA LEU A 80 -7.44 6.37 -0.80
C LEU A 80 -8.95 6.16 -0.68
N GLY A 81 -9.52 6.42 0.51
CA GLY A 81 -10.96 6.37 0.74
C GLY A 81 -11.74 7.38 -0.07
N SER A 82 -11.25 8.60 -0.14
CA SER A 82 -11.87 9.66 -0.95
C SER A 82 -11.89 9.26 -2.44
N ILE A 83 -10.76 8.80 -2.98
CA ILE A 83 -10.65 8.34 -4.38
C ILE A 83 -11.56 7.14 -4.65
N CYS A 84 -11.66 6.19 -3.73
CA CYS A 84 -12.53 5.02 -3.88
C CYS A 84 -14.02 5.41 -3.90
N ILE A 85 -14.44 6.41 -3.11
CA ILE A 85 -15.82 6.91 -3.11
C ILE A 85 -16.14 7.63 -4.43
N PHE A 86 -15.31 8.59 -4.83
CA PHE A 86 -15.50 9.32 -6.09
C PHE A 86 -15.45 8.40 -7.31
N GLY A 87 -14.48 7.48 -7.36
CA GLY A 87 -14.37 6.45 -8.40
C GLY A 87 -15.57 5.49 -8.40
N GLY A 88 -16.06 5.11 -7.22
CA GLY A 88 -17.24 4.27 -7.05
C GLY A 88 -18.52 4.91 -7.61
N ILE A 89 -18.72 6.21 -7.36
CA ILE A 89 -19.83 7.02 -7.91
C ILE A 89 -19.68 7.16 -9.42
N TRP A 90 -18.49 7.51 -9.89
CA TRP A 90 -18.18 7.64 -11.32
C TRP A 90 -18.52 6.36 -12.11
N HIS A 91 -18.11 5.19 -11.61
CA HIS A 91 -18.41 3.90 -12.23
C HIS A 91 -19.90 3.51 -12.22
N ILE A 92 -20.74 4.12 -11.38
CA ILE A 92 -22.20 3.93 -11.39
C ILE A 92 -22.82 4.78 -12.51
N LEU A 93 -22.40 6.04 -12.58
CA LEU A 93 -23.01 7.04 -13.45
C LEU A 93 -22.57 6.91 -14.91
N THR A 94 -21.39 6.37 -15.17
CA THR A 94 -20.81 6.30 -16.52
C THR A 94 -20.97 4.92 -17.16
N LYS A 95 -21.03 4.89 -18.50
CA LYS A 95 -20.94 3.67 -19.32
C LYS A 95 -19.49 3.51 -19.81
N PRO A 96 -19.03 2.28 -20.13
CA PRO A 96 -17.66 2.08 -20.56
C PRO A 96 -17.43 2.77 -21.90
N PHE A 97 -16.37 3.59 -21.95
CA PHE A 97 -15.99 4.33 -23.16
C PHE A 97 -15.65 3.36 -24.31
N ALA A 98 -15.77 3.85 -25.55
CA ALA A 98 -15.62 3.02 -26.74
C ALA A 98 -14.24 2.36 -26.87
N TRP A 99 -13.17 3.04 -26.43
CA TRP A 99 -11.82 2.49 -26.42
C TRP A 99 -11.69 1.35 -25.41
N ALA A 100 -12.23 1.51 -24.19
CA ALA A 100 -12.16 0.50 -23.13
C ALA A 100 -12.89 -0.79 -23.54
N ARG A 101 -14.03 -0.65 -24.22
CA ARG A 101 -14.78 -1.79 -24.78
C ARG A 101 -13.98 -2.62 -25.79
N ARG A 102 -13.03 -2.00 -26.49
CA ARG A 102 -12.21 -2.66 -27.53
C ARG A 102 -10.90 -3.22 -26.98
N ALA A 103 -10.38 -2.66 -25.88
CA ALA A 103 -9.10 -3.07 -25.30
C ALA A 103 -9.22 -4.24 -24.30
N LEU A 104 -10.38 -4.41 -23.66
CA LEU A 104 -10.57 -5.40 -22.59
C LEU A 104 -11.45 -6.58 -23.01
N VAL A 105 -11.24 -7.72 -22.37
CA VAL A 105 -12.06 -8.94 -22.53
C VAL A 105 -13.17 -8.92 -21.49
N TRP A 106 -14.43 -9.04 -21.94
CA TRP A 106 -15.63 -8.90 -21.11
C TRP A 106 -16.23 -10.28 -20.77
N SER A 107 -15.47 -11.12 -20.07
CA SER A 107 -15.91 -12.45 -19.61
C SER A 107 -15.68 -12.63 -18.11
N GLY A 108 -16.39 -13.58 -17.49
CA GLY A 108 -16.24 -13.91 -16.06
C GLY A 108 -14.80 -14.31 -15.70
N GLU A 109 -14.17 -15.14 -16.54
CA GLU A 109 -12.78 -15.57 -16.38
C GLU A 109 -11.77 -14.42 -16.55
N ALA A 110 -12.05 -13.47 -17.44
CA ALA A 110 -11.21 -12.29 -17.60
C ALA A 110 -11.26 -11.39 -16.35
N TYR A 111 -12.44 -11.20 -15.74
CA TYR A 111 -12.52 -10.45 -14.47
C TYR A 111 -11.75 -11.14 -13.34
N LEU A 112 -11.80 -12.48 -13.29
CA LEU A 112 -11.03 -13.26 -12.33
C LEU A 112 -9.53 -13.09 -12.56
N SER A 113 -9.05 -13.16 -13.81
CA SER A 113 -7.63 -13.00 -14.14
C SER A 113 -7.10 -11.60 -13.83
N TYR A 114 -7.89 -10.54 -14.09
CA TYR A 114 -7.53 -9.17 -13.69
C TYR A 114 -7.40 -9.04 -12.17
N SER A 115 -8.29 -9.69 -11.42
CA SER A 115 -8.25 -9.69 -9.95
C SER A 115 -7.04 -10.47 -9.40
N LEU A 116 -6.74 -11.63 -9.98
CA LEU A 116 -5.55 -12.43 -9.62
C LEU A 116 -4.24 -11.70 -9.93
N GLY A 117 -4.17 -10.99 -11.06
CA GLY A 117 -3.03 -10.15 -11.40
C GLY A 117 -2.83 -9.01 -10.40
N ALA A 118 -3.90 -8.35 -9.95
CA ALA A 118 -3.81 -7.34 -8.91
C ALA A 118 -3.37 -7.92 -7.55
N LEU A 119 -3.91 -9.07 -7.17
CA LEU A 119 -3.55 -9.75 -5.91
C LEU A 119 -2.09 -10.21 -5.88
N SER A 120 -1.53 -10.65 -7.01
CA SER A 120 -0.12 -11.05 -7.04
C SER A 120 0.79 -9.86 -6.73
N VAL A 121 0.51 -8.68 -7.31
CA VAL A 121 1.25 -7.45 -7.04
C VAL A 121 1.08 -7.02 -5.58
N PHE A 122 -0.13 -7.10 -5.01
CA PHE A 122 -0.33 -6.83 -3.59
C PHE A 122 0.47 -7.77 -2.69
N GLY A 123 0.59 -9.05 -3.05
CA GLY A 123 1.44 -10.01 -2.35
C GLY A 123 2.93 -9.64 -2.40
N PHE A 124 3.44 -9.23 -3.57
CA PHE A 124 4.83 -8.76 -3.69
C PHE A 124 5.10 -7.49 -2.88
N ILE A 125 4.19 -6.52 -2.91
CA ILE A 125 4.31 -5.29 -2.12
C ILE A 125 4.30 -5.64 -0.63
N ALA A 126 3.38 -6.49 -0.17
CA ALA A 126 3.31 -6.92 1.23
C ALA A 126 4.58 -7.61 1.71
N CYS A 127 5.20 -8.45 0.85
CA CYS A 127 6.50 -9.07 1.12
C CYS A 127 7.60 -8.03 1.37
N CYS A 128 7.67 -6.99 0.54
CA CYS A 128 8.63 -5.91 0.75
C CYS A 128 8.33 -5.09 2.02
N PHE A 129 7.06 -4.83 2.32
CA PHE A 129 6.66 -4.10 3.52
C PHE A 129 7.08 -4.80 4.81
N VAL A 130 6.77 -6.09 4.96
CA VAL A 130 7.12 -6.82 6.19
C VAL A 130 8.63 -6.97 6.37
N TRP A 131 9.39 -6.96 5.28
CA TRP A 131 10.84 -7.18 5.33
C TRP A 131 11.64 -5.91 5.66
N PHE A 132 11.16 -4.74 5.24
CA PHE A 132 11.93 -3.50 5.30
C PHE A 132 11.30 -2.38 6.13
N ASN A 133 9.98 -2.37 6.32
CA ASN A 133 9.30 -1.28 7.02
C ASN A 133 9.09 -1.63 8.50
N ASN A 134 9.61 -0.78 9.39
CA ASN A 134 9.50 -0.92 10.84
C ASN A 134 8.45 0.03 11.47
N THR A 135 7.89 0.98 10.71
CA THR A 135 6.83 1.90 11.18
C THR A 135 5.47 1.21 11.27
N ALA A 136 5.07 0.53 10.20
CA ALA A 136 3.82 -0.24 10.16
C ALA A 136 3.99 -1.62 10.82
N TYR A 137 5.19 -2.21 10.74
CA TYR A 137 5.56 -3.47 11.37
C TYR A 137 6.64 -3.25 12.43
N LEU A 138 6.18 -2.78 13.60
CA LEU A 138 7.03 -2.45 14.74
C LEU A 138 7.91 -3.63 15.17
N SER A 139 9.21 -3.36 15.34
CA SER A 139 10.22 -4.38 15.69
C SER A 139 10.01 -4.95 17.10
N GLU A 140 9.32 -4.22 17.98
CA GLU A 140 8.92 -4.69 19.31
C GLU A 140 7.96 -5.88 19.26
N PHE A 141 7.15 -5.99 18.20
CA PHE A 141 6.20 -7.08 18.03
C PHE A 141 6.66 -8.11 17.00
N TYR A 142 7.29 -7.67 15.91
CA TYR A 142 7.66 -8.52 14.78
C TYR A 142 9.15 -8.92 14.75
N GLY A 143 9.95 -8.44 15.70
CA GLY A 143 11.41 -8.61 15.70
C GLY A 143 12.12 -7.62 14.78
N PRO A 144 13.46 -7.50 14.91
CA PRO A 144 14.24 -6.57 14.09
C PRO A 144 14.27 -7.03 12.64
N THR A 145 14.18 -6.07 11.73
CA THR A 145 14.40 -6.31 10.30
C THR A 145 15.86 -6.74 10.04
N GLY A 146 16.13 -7.37 8.89
CA GLY A 146 17.48 -7.78 8.51
C GLY A 146 18.51 -6.64 8.58
N PRO A 147 18.21 -5.45 8.02
CA PRO A 147 19.07 -4.26 8.16
C PRO A 147 19.30 -3.84 9.62
N GLU A 148 18.24 -3.78 10.44
CA GLU A 148 18.34 -3.41 11.86
C GLU A 148 19.21 -4.38 12.66
N ALA A 149 19.04 -5.69 12.44
CA ALA A 149 19.83 -6.72 13.10
C ALA A 149 21.32 -6.61 12.74
N SER A 150 21.64 -6.37 11.47
CA SER A 150 23.03 -6.20 11.02
C SER A 150 23.70 -4.95 11.59
N GLN A 151 22.95 -3.85 11.72
CA GLN A 151 23.44 -2.62 12.37
C GLN A 151 23.62 -2.81 13.87
N ALA A 152 22.68 -3.46 14.55
CA ALA A 152 22.79 -3.76 15.98
C ALA A 152 24.00 -4.67 16.27
N GLN A 153 24.29 -5.63 15.40
CA GLN A 153 25.49 -6.46 15.49
C GLN A 153 26.77 -5.61 15.33
N ALA A 154 26.84 -4.75 14.33
CA ALA A 154 28.00 -3.87 14.18
C ALA A 154 28.18 -2.94 15.39
N PHE A 155 27.08 -2.38 15.90
CA PHE A 155 27.07 -1.50 17.06
C PHE A 155 27.52 -2.19 18.35
N THR A 156 27.08 -3.43 18.59
CA THR A 156 27.51 -4.20 19.77
C THR A 156 29.03 -4.44 19.79
N PHE A 157 29.63 -4.77 18.64
CA PHE A 157 31.09 -4.87 18.53
C PHE A 157 31.79 -3.52 18.71
N LEU A 158 31.23 -2.46 18.14
CA LEU A 158 31.77 -1.11 18.26
C LEU A 158 31.81 -0.64 19.72
N VAL A 159 30.71 -0.82 20.45
CA VAL A 159 30.61 -0.48 21.89
C VAL A 159 31.53 -1.36 22.73
N ARG A 160 31.63 -2.66 22.41
CA ARG A 160 32.57 -3.57 23.09
C ARG A 160 33.99 -3.07 22.95
N ASP A 161 34.43 -2.71 21.75
CA ASP A 161 35.81 -2.33 21.49
C ASP A 161 36.14 -0.95 22.07
N GLN A 162 35.18 -0.02 22.07
CA GLN A 162 35.31 1.24 22.81
C GLN A 162 35.51 1.02 24.32
N ARG A 163 34.74 0.10 24.91
CA ARG A 163 34.87 -0.25 26.34
C ARG A 163 36.20 -0.92 26.67
N LEU A 164 36.81 -1.61 25.71
CA LEU A 164 38.14 -2.23 25.83
C LEU A 164 39.28 -1.23 25.57
N GLY A 165 38.99 0.05 25.33
CA GLY A 165 39.99 1.10 25.10
C GLY A 165 40.53 1.14 23.67
N ALA A 166 39.92 0.42 22.72
CA ALA A 166 40.32 0.48 21.33
C ALA A 166 39.82 1.77 20.67
N ASN A 167 40.68 2.43 19.89
CA ASN A 167 40.31 3.61 19.13
C ASN A 167 39.56 3.19 17.84
N VAL A 168 38.23 3.16 17.93
CA VAL A 168 37.33 2.74 16.85
C VAL A 168 37.37 3.60 15.58
N ARG A 169 38.05 4.76 15.62
CA ARG A 169 38.19 5.65 14.46
C ARG A 169 39.29 5.22 13.49
N PHE A 170 40.25 4.42 13.97
CA PHE A 170 41.43 3.98 13.21
C PHE A 170 41.65 2.46 13.25
N LEU A 171 40.70 1.71 13.82
CA LEU A 171 40.79 0.25 13.90
C LEU A 171 40.58 -0.37 12.50
N PHE A 172 41.66 -0.51 11.75
CA PHE A 172 41.71 -1.34 10.54
C PHE A 172 41.66 -2.80 10.99
N ILE A 173 40.55 -3.48 10.72
CA ILE A 173 40.44 -4.94 10.91
C ILE A 173 40.79 -5.58 9.55
N PRO A 174 42.04 -6.01 9.30
CA PRO A 174 42.28 -6.95 8.22
C PRO A 174 41.71 -8.31 8.61
N ARG A 175 41.00 -8.92 7.65
CA ARG A 175 40.42 -10.25 7.80
C ARG A 175 41.49 -11.34 7.84
#